data_AF-A0A1G2VWD6-F1
#
_entry.id   AF-A0A1G2VWD6-F1
#
_cell.length_a   1.000
_cell.length_b   1.000
_cell.length_c   1.000
_cell.angle_alpha   90.00
_cell.angle_beta   90.00
_cell.angle_gamma   90.00
#
_symmetry.space_group_name_H-M   'P 1'
#
loop_
_entity.id
_entity.type
_entity.pdbx_description
1 polymer ?
#
loop_
_entity_poly.entity_id
_entity_poly.type
_entity_poly.pdbx_seq_one_letter_code
_entity_poly.pdbx_strand_id
1 'polypeptide(L)'
;MWLFLFTELLLFGGLFLMYAVYLARYPHEFAAAGRQLNWVLGMANTMILLTSSLLAAMAVTAVQRNEKRRAVGSIIGTILCASGFMVIKYFEWSAKIGHGIYPGSELLKSGAPGESVFFSLYYLTTGIHGLHVLIGGALLGWVLSKVESGKINKEDYVLLENGALYWHLVDLIWIFIFPLYYLIL
;
A
#
# COMPACT_ATOMS: atom_id res chain seq x y z
N MET A 1 14.52 13.25 -4.04
CA MET A 1 13.31 12.40 -4.04
C MET A 1 13.51 11.14 -4.87
N TRP A 2 13.81 11.24 -6.16
CA TRP A 2 13.98 10.07 -7.04
C TRP A 2 14.93 8.96 -6.55
N LEU A 3 16.09 9.30 -5.98
CA LEU A 3 17.00 8.31 -5.41
C LEU A 3 16.35 7.51 -4.25
N PHE A 4 15.56 8.17 -3.40
CA PHE A 4 14.83 7.52 -2.32
C PHE A 4 13.70 6.62 -2.87
N LEU A 5 12.97 7.07 -3.89
CA LEU A 5 11.97 6.23 -4.56
C LEU A 5 12.61 4.98 -5.16
N PHE A 6 13.82 5.11 -5.72
CA PHE A 6 14.56 3.97 -6.25
C PHE A 6 15.00 2.98 -5.17
N THR A 7 15.43 3.46 -3.99
CA THR A 7 15.78 2.55 -2.88
C THR A 7 14.56 1.76 -2.39
N GLU A 8 13.38 2.38 -2.36
CA GLU A 8 12.13 1.68 -2.03
C GLU A 8 11.73 0.65 -3.10
N LEU A 9 11.90 0.98 -4.39
CA LEU A 9 11.69 0.01 -5.46
C LEU A 9 12.62 -1.21 -5.34
N LEU A 10 13.88 -1.00 -4.95
CA LEU A 10 14.82 -2.11 -4.72
C LEU A 10 14.42 -2.96 -3.49
N LEU A 11 13.96 -2.33 -2.41
CA LEU A 11 13.48 -3.03 -1.22
C LEU A 11 12.32 -3.98 -1.57
N PHE A 12 11.27 -3.46 -2.20
CA PHE A 12 10.12 -4.26 -2.61
C PHE A 12 10.47 -5.24 -3.74
N GLY A 13 11.35 -4.85 -4.66
CA GLY A 13 11.87 -5.74 -5.71
C GLY A 13 12.54 -6.98 -5.14
N GLY A 14 13.34 -6.84 -4.07
CA GLY A 14 13.93 -7.97 -3.36
C GLY A 14 12.88 -8.88 -2.71
N LEU A 15 11.84 -8.31 -2.11
CA LEU A 15 10.72 -9.08 -1.54
C LEU A 15 9.94 -9.83 -2.62
N PHE A 16 9.69 -9.22 -3.78
CA PHE A 16 9.02 -9.87 -4.91
C PHE A 16 9.87 -10.97 -5.53
N LEU A 17 11.18 -10.79 -5.63
CA LEU A 17 12.08 -11.84 -6.07
C LEU A 17 12.05 -13.04 -5.12
N MET A 18 12.10 -12.78 -3.81
CA MET A 18 11.98 -13.82 -2.80
C MET A 18 10.64 -14.56 -2.92
N TYR A 19 9.53 -13.83 -3.10
CA TYR A 19 8.22 -14.42 -3.37
C TYR A 19 8.23 -15.34 -4.60
N ALA A 20 8.78 -14.89 -5.72
CA ALA A 20 8.85 -15.67 -6.96
C ALA A 20 9.68 -16.96 -6.81
N VAL A 21 10.80 -16.90 -6.08
CA VAL A 21 11.65 -18.08 -5.81
C VAL A 21 10.91 -19.11 -4.96
N TYR A 22 10.20 -18.68 -3.91
CA TYR A 22 9.42 -19.60 -3.08
C TYR A 22 8.17 -20.13 -3.76
N LEU A 23 7.51 -19.32 -4.60
CA LEU A 23 6.41 -19.77 -5.44
C LEU A 23 6.84 -20.89 -6.39
N ALA A 24 8.01 -20.76 -7.01
CA ALA A 24 8.56 -21.81 -7.88
C ALA A 24 8.91 -23.10 -7.11
N ARG A 25 9.23 -22.99 -5.81
CA ARG A 25 9.59 -24.14 -4.95
C ARG A 25 8.38 -24.84 -4.33
N TYR A 26 7.32 -24.10 -3.98
CA TYR A 26 6.13 -24.62 -3.30
C TYR A 26 4.82 -24.20 -4.01
N PRO A 27 4.65 -24.50 -5.31
CA PRO A 27 3.54 -23.94 -6.10
C PRO A 27 2.15 -24.37 -5.59
N HIS A 28 2.00 -25.64 -5.18
CA HIS A 28 0.72 -26.15 -4.69
C HIS A 28 0.31 -25.55 -3.34
N GLU A 29 1.27 -25.35 -2.44
CA GLU A 29 1.05 -24.79 -1.11
C GLU A 29 0.75 -23.29 -1.20
N PHE A 30 1.45 -22.57 -2.10
CA PHE A 30 1.15 -21.16 -2.39
C PHE A 30 -0.27 -21.02 -2.96
N ALA A 31 -0.67 -21.88 -3.90
CA ALA A 31 -2.04 -21.87 -4.43
C ALA A 31 -3.10 -22.16 -3.36
N ALA A 32 -2.82 -23.10 -2.46
CA ALA A 32 -3.71 -23.41 -1.33
C ALA A 32 -3.85 -22.24 -0.36
N ALA A 33 -2.74 -21.59 0.00
CA ALA A 33 -2.73 -20.43 0.89
C ALA A 33 -3.36 -19.19 0.24
N GLY A 34 -3.12 -18.97 -1.06
CA GLY A 34 -3.73 -17.90 -1.86
C GLY A 34 -5.25 -17.94 -1.85
N ARG A 35 -5.84 -19.13 -1.99
CA ARG A 35 -7.31 -19.31 -1.91
C ARG A 35 -7.92 -18.97 -0.56
N GLN A 36 -7.13 -18.90 0.50
CA GLN A 36 -7.61 -18.48 1.80
C GLN A 36 -7.77 -16.95 1.88
N LEU A 37 -7.13 -16.18 0.99
CA LEU A 37 -7.25 -14.72 0.95
C LEU A 37 -8.56 -14.30 0.27
N ASN A 38 -9.17 -13.22 0.77
CA ASN A 38 -10.40 -12.70 0.20
C ASN A 38 -10.08 -11.69 -0.91
N TRP A 39 -10.15 -12.14 -2.16
CA TRP A 39 -9.89 -11.31 -3.33
C TRP A 39 -10.83 -10.10 -3.45
N VAL A 40 -12.05 -10.15 -2.90
CA VAL A 40 -13.00 -9.03 -2.92
C VAL A 40 -12.50 -7.89 -2.04
N LEU A 41 -11.97 -8.22 -0.86
CA LEU A 41 -11.34 -7.22 0.02
C LEU A 41 -10.05 -6.67 -0.60
N GLY A 42 -9.27 -7.52 -1.27
CA GLY A 42 -8.10 -7.10 -2.04
C GLY A 42 -8.48 -6.13 -3.16
N MET A 43 -9.52 -6.44 -3.94
CA MET A 43 -10.03 -5.60 -5.03
C MET A 43 -10.55 -4.25 -4.50
N ALA A 44 -11.33 -4.27 -3.42
CA ALA A 44 -11.84 -3.06 -2.79
C ALA A 44 -10.68 -2.12 -2.37
N ASN A 45 -9.63 -2.67 -1.76
CA ASN A 45 -8.42 -1.92 -1.40
C ASN A 45 -7.72 -1.32 -2.63
N THR A 46 -7.58 -2.08 -3.71
CA THR A 46 -6.98 -1.60 -4.96
C THR A 46 -7.80 -0.44 -5.55
N MET A 47 -9.13 -0.55 -5.60
CA MET A 47 -9.99 0.54 -6.08
C MET A 47 -9.87 1.81 -5.22
N ILE A 48 -9.78 1.65 -3.90
CA ILE A 48 -9.58 2.76 -2.96
C ILE A 48 -8.24 3.45 -3.22
N LEU A 49 -7.15 2.70 -3.38
CA LEU A 49 -5.82 3.27 -3.61
C LEU A 49 -5.68 3.93 -4.98
N LEU A 50 -6.22 3.34 -6.04
CA LEU A 50 -6.25 3.96 -7.37
C LEU A 50 -7.03 5.28 -7.36
N THR A 51 -8.16 5.32 -6.65
CA THR A 51 -8.93 6.56 -6.46
C THR A 51 -8.14 7.59 -5.66
N SER A 52 -7.45 7.14 -4.61
CA SER A 52 -6.57 7.98 -3.78
C SER A 52 -5.43 8.61 -4.59
N SER A 53 -4.85 7.84 -5.50
CA SER A 53 -3.78 8.23 -6.42
C SER A 53 -4.27 9.31 -7.38
N LEU A 54 -5.45 9.12 -7.98
CA LEU A 54 -6.09 10.14 -8.81
C LEU A 54 -6.33 11.45 -8.05
N LEU A 55 -6.82 11.36 -6.81
CA LEU A 55 -7.03 12.53 -5.94
C LEU A 55 -5.70 13.27 -5.65
N ALA A 56 -4.61 12.54 -5.39
CA ALA A 56 -3.29 13.15 -5.17
C ALA A 56 -2.79 13.91 -6.41
N ALA A 57 -2.96 13.35 -7.61
CA ALA A 57 -2.63 14.02 -8.87
C ALA A 57 -3.49 15.29 -9.08
N MET A 58 -4.80 15.20 -8.83
CA MET A 58 -5.69 16.35 -8.90
C MET A 58 -5.30 17.47 -7.92
N ALA A 59 -4.76 17.12 -6.74
CA ALA A 59 -4.28 18.11 -5.78
C ALA A 59 -3.11 18.93 -6.33
N VAL A 60 -2.14 18.27 -6.96
CA VAL A 60 -0.98 18.94 -7.60
C VAL A 60 -1.46 19.89 -8.70
N THR A 61 -2.33 19.40 -9.61
CA THR A 61 -2.88 20.23 -10.68
C THR A 61 -3.71 21.41 -10.14
N ALA A 62 -4.48 21.20 -9.08
CA ALA A 62 -5.26 22.27 -8.46
C ALA A 62 -4.37 23.37 -7.87
N VAL A 63 -3.25 23.03 -7.23
CA VAL A 63 -2.27 24.04 -6.76
C VAL A 63 -1.65 24.80 -7.93
N GLN A 64 -1.28 24.11 -9.01
CA GLN A 64 -0.74 24.76 -10.22
C GLN A 64 -1.73 25.74 -10.88
N ARG A 65 -3.04 25.45 -10.78
CA ARG A 65 -4.13 26.31 -11.26
C ARG A 65 -4.57 27.37 -10.24
N ASN A 66 -3.90 27.46 -9.09
CA ASN A 66 -4.22 28.36 -7.99
C ASN A 66 -5.62 28.11 -7.37
N GLU A 67 -6.13 26.89 -7.49
CA GLU A 67 -7.45 26.46 -6.99
C GLU A 67 -7.32 25.82 -5.60
N LYS A 68 -6.94 26.61 -4.59
CA LYS A 68 -6.65 26.15 -3.22
C LYS A 68 -7.73 25.23 -2.62
N ARG A 69 -9.01 25.59 -2.76
CA ARG A 69 -10.13 24.81 -2.20
C ARG A 69 -10.21 23.40 -2.78
N ARG A 70 -9.93 23.25 -4.09
CA ARG A 70 -9.90 21.94 -4.75
C ARG A 70 -8.66 21.15 -4.33
N ALA A 71 -7.50 21.80 -4.21
CA ALA A 71 -6.29 21.14 -3.72
C ALA A 71 -6.48 20.54 -2.32
N VAL A 72 -7.02 21.33 -1.38
CA VAL A 72 -7.32 20.90 0.00
C VAL A 72 -8.31 19.73 -0.01
N GLY A 73 -9.43 19.86 -0.74
CA GLY A 73 -10.43 18.79 -0.86
C GLY A 73 -9.86 17.48 -1.41
N SER A 74 -9.00 17.56 -2.42
CA SER A 74 -8.33 16.41 -3.02
C SER A 74 -7.37 15.72 -2.04
N ILE A 75 -6.54 16.47 -1.31
CA ILE A 75 -5.60 15.90 -0.32
C ILE A 75 -6.36 15.23 0.82
N ILE A 76 -7.43 15.86 1.33
CA ILE A 76 -8.29 15.25 2.35
C ILE A 76 -8.91 13.96 1.82
N GLY A 77 -9.41 13.96 0.58
CA GLY A 77 -9.93 12.77 -0.08
C GLY A 77 -8.90 11.63 -0.13
N THR A 78 -7.65 11.94 -0.52
CA THR A 78 -6.54 10.97 -0.53
C THR A 78 -6.29 10.38 0.87
N ILE A 79 -6.26 11.20 1.92
CA ILE A 79 -6.05 10.73 3.30
C ILE A 79 -7.22 9.86 3.79
N LEU A 80 -8.46 10.19 3.42
CA LEU A 80 -9.63 9.38 3.75
C LEU A 80 -9.58 8.02 3.06
N CYS A 81 -9.20 7.98 1.78
CA CYS A 81 -8.99 6.73 1.06
C CYS A 81 -7.88 5.87 1.71
N ALA A 82 -6.74 6.49 2.07
CA ALA A 82 -5.67 5.83 2.81
C ALA A 82 -6.14 5.19 4.13
N SER A 83 -6.97 5.93 4.86
CA SER A 83 -7.55 5.45 6.13
C SER A 83 -8.49 4.27 5.89
N GLY A 84 -9.33 4.34 4.85
CA GLY A 84 -10.20 3.23 4.45
C GLY A 84 -9.42 1.97 4.10
N PHE A 85 -8.30 2.09 3.37
CA PHE A 85 -7.39 0.99 3.08
C PHE A 85 -6.86 0.34 4.37
N MET A 86 -6.37 1.15 5.32
CA MET A 86 -5.85 0.66 6.60
C MET A 86 -6.92 -0.05 7.44
N VAL A 87 -8.16 0.45 7.43
CA VAL A 87 -9.29 -0.17 8.15
C VAL A 87 -9.64 -1.54 7.57
N ILE A 88 -9.76 -1.65 6.24
CA ILE A 88 -10.03 -2.94 5.59
C ILE A 88 -8.91 -3.94 5.91
N LYS A 89 -7.64 -3.49 5.87
CA LYS A 89 -6.49 -4.33 6.21
C LYS A 89 -6.47 -4.77 7.66
N TYR A 90 -6.82 -3.88 8.58
CA TYR A 90 -6.96 -4.23 9.98
C TYR A 90 -7.96 -5.38 10.17
N PHE A 91 -9.15 -5.29 9.57
CA PHE A 91 -10.15 -6.37 9.67
C PHE A 91 -9.68 -7.68 9.04
N GLU A 92 -9.03 -7.63 7.87
CA GLU A 92 -8.49 -8.82 7.22
C GLU A 92 -7.44 -9.51 8.09
N TRP A 93 -6.51 -8.74 8.66
CA TRP A 93 -5.46 -9.26 9.54
C TRP A 93 -6.02 -9.81 10.86
N SER A 94 -6.91 -9.07 11.51
CA SER A 94 -7.54 -9.52 12.76
C SER A 94 -8.32 -10.81 12.56
N ALA A 95 -9.04 -10.95 11.44
CA ALA A 95 -9.73 -12.19 11.09
C ALA A 95 -8.74 -13.35 10.89
N LYS A 96 -7.59 -13.12 10.23
CA LYS A 96 -6.58 -14.16 10.00
C LYS A 96 -5.85 -14.59 11.26
N ILE A 97 -5.50 -13.64 12.11
CA ILE A 97 -4.91 -13.91 13.44
C ILE A 97 -5.91 -14.67 14.32
N GLY A 98 -7.21 -14.31 14.26
CA GLY A 98 -8.27 -15.02 14.98
C GLY A 98 -8.45 -16.48 14.56
N HIS A 99 -8.12 -16.82 13.31
CA HIS A 99 -8.08 -18.21 12.81
C HIS A 99 -6.74 -18.92 13.11
N GLY A 100 -5.84 -18.31 13.88
CA GLY A 100 -4.53 -18.89 14.21
C GLY A 100 -3.49 -18.81 13.09
N ILE A 101 -3.76 -18.06 12.02
CA ILE A 101 -2.85 -17.90 10.87
C ILE A 101 -1.98 -16.65 11.10
N TYR A 102 -0.96 -16.79 11.92
CA TYR A 102 0.05 -15.76 12.14
C TYR A 102 1.48 -16.35 12.07
N PRO A 103 2.50 -15.53 11.69
CA PRO A 103 3.87 -16.00 11.59
C PRO A 103 4.35 -16.62 12.92
N GLY A 104 4.72 -17.90 12.89
CA GLY A 104 5.17 -18.63 14.08
C GLY A 104 4.06 -19.26 14.95
N SER A 105 2.80 -19.24 14.51
CA SER A 105 1.70 -20.01 15.11
C SER A 105 1.97 -21.51 15.12
N GLU A 106 1.40 -22.24 16.09
CA GLU A 106 1.51 -23.70 16.12
C GLU A 106 0.90 -24.34 14.86
N LEU A 107 -0.20 -23.78 14.36
CA LEU A 107 -0.89 -24.25 13.16
C LEU A 107 0.01 -24.21 11.91
N LEU A 108 0.74 -23.10 11.70
CA LEU A 108 1.68 -22.96 10.57
C LEU A 108 3.02 -23.67 10.82
N LYS A 109 3.39 -23.92 12.08
CA LYS A 109 4.57 -24.74 12.44
C LYS A 109 4.34 -26.23 12.25
N SER A 110 3.11 -26.71 12.48
CA SER A 110 2.71 -28.10 12.24
C SER A 110 2.24 -28.36 10.80
N GLY A 111 1.94 -27.30 10.05
CA GLY A 111 1.45 -27.35 8.67
C GLY A 111 2.54 -27.51 7.63
N ALA A 112 2.15 -27.40 6.35
CA ALA A 112 3.07 -27.53 5.24
C ALA A 112 4.05 -26.31 5.19
N PRO A 113 5.35 -26.53 4.97
CA PRO A 113 6.37 -25.48 5.12
C PRO A 113 6.18 -24.31 4.16
N GLY A 114 5.64 -24.53 2.97
CA GLY A 114 5.32 -23.51 1.98
C GLY A 114 4.13 -22.61 2.36
N GLU A 115 3.12 -23.10 3.07
CA GLU A 115 2.03 -22.25 3.60
C GLU A 115 2.57 -21.26 4.65
N SER A 116 3.44 -21.74 5.55
CA SER A 116 4.10 -20.92 6.56
C SER A 116 4.95 -19.82 5.93
N VAL A 117 5.70 -20.16 4.87
CA VAL A 117 6.50 -19.19 4.11
C VAL A 117 5.59 -18.18 3.38
N PHE A 118 4.51 -18.64 2.73
CA PHE A 118 3.57 -17.76 2.05
C PHE A 118 2.99 -16.70 2.99
N PHE A 119 2.43 -17.11 4.14
CA PHE A 119 1.86 -16.16 5.09
C PHE A 119 2.92 -15.26 5.72
N SER A 120 4.13 -15.77 5.99
CA SER A 120 5.23 -14.94 6.48
C SER A 120 5.61 -13.84 5.50
N LEU A 121 5.72 -14.18 4.20
CA LEU A 121 5.98 -13.21 3.14
C LEU A 121 4.81 -12.23 2.97
N TYR A 122 3.58 -12.73 2.99
CA TYR A 122 2.38 -11.91 2.93
C TYR A 122 2.36 -10.85 4.04
N TYR A 123 2.54 -11.23 5.30
CA TYR A 123 2.54 -10.29 6.42
C TYR A 123 3.73 -9.32 6.36
N LEU A 124 4.91 -9.79 5.94
CA LEU A 124 6.08 -8.94 5.78
C LEU A 124 5.88 -7.89 4.68
N THR A 125 5.52 -8.32 3.48
CA THR A 125 5.33 -7.43 2.32
C THR A 125 4.16 -6.47 2.55
N THR A 126 3.01 -6.97 2.98
CA THR A 126 1.84 -6.11 3.23
C THR A 126 2.00 -5.22 4.46
N GLY A 127 2.76 -5.65 5.47
CA GLY A 127 3.05 -4.87 6.66
C GLY A 127 4.02 -3.72 6.41
N ILE A 128 5.12 -3.97 5.70
CA ILE A 128 6.02 -2.90 5.25
C ILE A 128 5.26 -1.92 4.36
N HIS A 129 4.43 -2.42 3.44
CA HIS A 129 3.59 -1.56 2.62
C HIS A 129 2.58 -0.73 3.45
N GLY A 130 1.89 -1.34 4.41
CA GLY A 130 0.99 -0.62 5.31
C GLY A 130 1.69 0.49 6.10
N LEU A 131 2.94 0.24 6.53
CA LEU A 131 3.78 1.27 7.16
C LEU A 131 4.06 2.45 6.20
N HIS A 132 4.33 2.16 4.93
CA HIS A 132 4.53 3.19 3.90
C HIS A 132 3.26 4.01 3.65
N VAL A 133 2.09 3.36 3.64
CA VAL A 133 0.78 4.05 3.53
C VAL A 133 0.57 4.99 4.71
N LEU A 134 0.89 4.57 5.94
CA LEU A 134 0.80 5.42 7.13
C LEU A 134 1.75 6.61 7.08
N ILE A 135 3.02 6.38 6.71
CA ILE A 135 4.02 7.45 6.56
C ILE A 135 3.60 8.43 5.48
N GLY A 136 3.13 7.93 4.33
CA GLY A 136 2.65 8.76 3.23
C GLY A 136 1.42 9.58 3.61
N GLY A 137 0.49 8.98 4.37
CA GLY A 137 -0.71 9.65 4.85
C GLY A 137 -0.36 10.79 5.82
N ALA A 138 0.58 10.53 6.73
CA ALA A 138 1.10 11.55 7.64
C ALA A 138 1.83 12.68 6.88
N LEU A 139 2.64 12.35 5.86
CA LEU A 139 3.30 13.32 5.01
C LEU A 139 2.29 14.19 4.26
N LEU A 140 1.24 13.60 3.69
CA LEU A 140 0.15 14.33 3.03
C LEU A 140 -0.64 15.21 4.01
N GLY A 141 -0.86 14.74 5.25
CA GLY A 141 -1.47 15.56 6.31
C GLY A 141 -0.62 16.76 6.72
N TRP A 142 0.71 16.59 6.73
CA TRP A 142 1.64 17.69 6.95
C TRP A 142 1.63 18.69 5.77
N VAL A 143 1.63 18.18 4.54
CA VAL A 143 1.51 19.02 3.32
C VAL A 143 0.18 19.76 3.29
N LEU A 144 -0.93 19.13 3.69
CA LEU A 144 -2.25 19.76 3.81
C LEU A 144 -2.19 21.02 4.68
N SER A 145 -1.59 20.91 5.87
CA SER A 145 -1.40 22.04 6.78
C SER A 145 -0.59 23.19 6.15
N LYS A 146 0.36 22.87 5.27
CA LYS A 146 1.18 23.85 4.56
C LYS A 146 0.44 24.51 3.39
N VAL A 147 -0.41 23.77 2.68
CA VAL A 147 -1.32 24.32 1.66
C VAL A 147 -2.34 25.25 2.30
N GLU A 148 -2.93 24.86 3.44
CA GLU A 148 -3.90 25.69 4.16
C GLU A 148 -3.29 26.98 4.70
N SER A 149 -2.06 26.94 5.22
CA SER A 149 -1.35 28.13 5.68
C SER A 149 -0.83 29.04 4.55
N GLY A 150 -1.02 28.67 3.28
CA GLY A 150 -0.56 29.47 2.13
C GLY A 150 0.97 29.53 2.00
N LYS A 151 1.67 28.54 2.58
CA LYS A 151 3.11 28.36 2.41
C LYS A 151 3.44 27.56 1.15
N ILE A 152 2.53 26.69 0.72
CA ILE A 152 2.62 25.98 -0.57
C ILE A 152 1.70 26.69 -1.56
N ASN A 153 2.33 27.31 -2.55
CA ASN A 153 1.69 28.16 -3.55
C ASN A 153 2.07 27.68 -4.95
N LYS A 154 1.47 28.27 -5.99
CA LYS A 154 1.81 27.95 -7.39
C LYS A 154 3.31 28.07 -7.73
N GLU A 155 4.03 28.93 -7.01
CA GLU A 155 5.46 29.16 -7.22
C GLU A 155 6.36 28.15 -6.49
N ASP A 156 5.85 27.52 -5.43
CA ASP A 156 6.58 26.53 -4.61
C ASP A 156 5.66 25.37 -4.22
N TYR A 157 5.36 24.52 -5.20
CA TYR A 157 4.56 23.30 -5.05
C TYR A 157 5.43 22.03 -4.99
N VAL A 158 6.75 22.16 -4.99
CA VAL A 158 7.71 21.05 -5.03
C VAL A 158 7.51 20.09 -3.86
N LEU A 159 7.14 20.62 -2.69
CA LEU A 159 6.86 19.79 -1.51
C LEU A 159 5.61 18.91 -1.69
N LEU A 160 4.55 19.46 -2.28
CA LEU A 160 3.33 18.71 -2.60
C LEU A 160 3.59 17.69 -3.70
N GLU A 161 4.32 18.07 -4.75
CA GLU A 161 4.69 17.16 -5.83
C GLU A 161 5.53 15.98 -5.32
N ASN A 162 6.53 16.24 -4.48
CA ASN A 162 7.33 15.18 -3.86
C ASN A 162 6.49 14.25 -2.98
N GLY A 163 5.52 14.79 -2.22
CA GLY A 163 4.58 13.99 -1.43
C GLY A 163 3.66 13.15 -2.31
N ALA A 164 3.16 13.70 -3.40
CA ALA A 164 2.34 12.98 -4.38
C ALA A 164 3.14 11.88 -5.09
N LEU A 165 4.40 12.14 -5.50
CA LEU A 165 5.29 11.14 -6.10
C LEU A 165 5.53 9.96 -5.16
N TYR A 166 5.76 10.21 -3.87
CA TYR A 166 5.84 9.14 -2.88
C TYR A 166 4.53 8.35 -2.77
N TRP A 167 3.39 9.04 -2.74
CA TRP A 167 2.08 8.39 -2.69
C TRP A 167 1.81 7.49 -3.90
N HIS A 168 2.15 7.98 -5.10
CA HIS A 168 2.02 7.21 -6.34
C HIS A 168 2.93 5.98 -6.35
N LEU A 169 4.14 6.07 -5.78
CA LEU A 169 5.02 4.90 -5.65
C LEU A 169 4.39 3.84 -4.74
N VAL A 170 3.85 4.25 -3.59
CA VAL A 170 3.16 3.34 -2.67
C VAL A 170 2.01 2.64 -3.39
N ASP A 171 1.15 3.40 -4.08
CA ASP A 171 0.05 2.85 -4.89
C ASP A 171 0.56 1.86 -5.97
N LEU A 172 1.61 2.22 -6.71
CA LEU A 172 2.23 1.36 -7.71
C LEU A 172 2.68 0.01 -7.13
N ILE A 173 3.30 0.02 -5.95
CA ILE A 173 3.73 -1.20 -5.26
C ILE A 173 2.51 -2.08 -4.94
N TRP A 174 1.39 -1.49 -4.51
CA TRP A 174 0.17 -2.24 -4.22
C TRP A 174 -0.42 -2.92 -5.46
N ILE A 175 -0.37 -2.25 -6.62
CA ILE A 175 -0.82 -2.82 -7.90
C ILE A 175 -0.08 -4.12 -8.24
N PHE A 176 1.18 -4.30 -7.79
CA PHE A 176 1.90 -5.56 -7.92
C PHE A 176 1.58 -6.56 -6.80
N ILE A 177 1.44 -6.10 -5.55
CA ILE A 177 1.11 -6.96 -4.41
C ILE A 177 -0.24 -7.66 -4.63
N PHE A 178 -1.26 -6.93 -5.09
CA PHE A 178 -2.61 -7.46 -5.20
C PHE A 178 -2.69 -8.69 -6.12
N PRO A 179 -2.24 -8.66 -7.39
CA PRO A 179 -2.28 -9.84 -8.25
C PRO A 179 -1.43 -10.99 -7.72
N LEU A 180 -0.24 -10.70 -7.21
CA LEU A 180 0.69 -11.74 -6.73
C LEU A 180 0.09 -12.58 -5.61
N TYR A 181 -0.57 -11.95 -4.64
CA TYR A 181 -1.12 -12.66 -3.48
C TYR A 181 -2.59 -13.07 -3.62
N TYR A 182 -3.40 -12.34 -4.41
CA TYR A 182 -4.86 -12.53 -4.44
C TYR A 182 -5.42 -13.12 -5.76
N LEU A 183 -4.70 -13.06 -6.89
CA LEU A 183 -5.26 -13.42 -8.20
C LEU A 183 -4.49 -14.52 -8.95
N ILE A 184 -3.16 -14.58 -8.82
CA ILE A 184 -2.31 -15.48 -9.62
C ILE A 184 -2.39 -16.95 -9.15
N LEU A 185 -3.09 -17.23 -8.03
CA LEU A 185 -3.01 -18.48 -7.27
C LEU A 185 -4.36 -19.20 -7.11
#